data_AF-A0A8R7UKQ9-F1
#
_entry.id   AF-A0A8R7UKQ9-F1
#
_cell.length_a   1.000
_cell.length_b   1.000
_cell.length_c   1.000
_cell.angle_alpha   90.00
_cell.angle_beta   90.00
_cell.angle_gamma   90.00
#
_symmetry.space_group_name_H-M   'P 1'
#
loop_
_entity.id
_entity.type
_entity.pdbx_description
1 polymer ?
#
loop_
_entity_poly.entity_id
_entity_poly.type
_entity_poly.pdbx_seq_one_letter_code
_entity_poly.pdbx_strand_id
1 'polypeptide(L)'
;MAPVGLPPGFRFHPTDEELVNYYLKRKVHGQSIELDIIPEVDLYKCEPWELAEKSFLPSRDPEWYFFGPRDRKYPNGCRTNRATRAGYWKSTGKDRSINYQKRSIGMKKTLVFYQGRAPQGIRSNWVMHEYRIEESECNNTMGVQDSYALCRVFKKNVPAGEFEKQGECSSSQAKGNQEQVTDFEDAGESSTANENDKDNSWMQFIVEDLWCSNKTK
;
A
#
# COMPACT_ATOMS: atom_id res chain seq x y z
N MET A 1 -7.37 -15.71 -24.99
CA MET A 1 -7.45 -16.88 -24.09
C MET A 1 -8.91 -17.31 -24.01
N ALA A 2 -9.20 -18.60 -24.15
CA ALA A 2 -10.57 -19.12 -24.00
C ALA A 2 -11.08 -18.85 -22.58
N PRO A 3 -12.39 -18.55 -22.39
CA PRO A 3 -12.95 -18.39 -21.06
C PRO A 3 -12.77 -19.71 -20.31
N VAL A 4 -12.10 -19.64 -19.17
CA VAL A 4 -11.98 -20.77 -18.25
C VAL A 4 -13.39 -21.25 -17.94
N GLY A 5 -13.68 -22.54 -18.15
CA GLY A 5 -14.99 -23.14 -17.94
C GLY A 5 -15.37 -23.28 -16.47
N LEU A 6 -15.38 -22.16 -15.74
CA LEU A 6 -15.72 -22.11 -14.33
C LEU A 6 -17.25 -22.07 -14.17
N PRO A 7 -17.82 -22.81 -13.20
CA PRO A 7 -19.24 -22.77 -12.94
C PRO A 7 -19.74 -21.35 -12.61
N PRO A 8 -21.00 -21.02 -12.94
CA PRO A 8 -21.60 -19.75 -12.54
C PRO A 8 -21.46 -19.50 -11.04
N GLY A 9 -21.09 -18.27 -10.68
CA GLY A 9 -20.88 -17.86 -9.29
C GLY A 9 -19.43 -17.98 -8.80
N PHE A 10 -18.55 -18.68 -9.52
CA PHE A 10 -17.12 -18.68 -9.21
C PHE A 10 -16.50 -17.30 -9.51
N ARG A 11 -15.73 -16.78 -8.57
CA ARG A 11 -15.09 -15.47 -8.66
C ARG A 11 -13.67 -15.53 -8.13
N PHE A 12 -12.83 -14.65 -8.64
CA PHE A 12 -11.52 -14.45 -8.07
C PHE A 12 -11.64 -13.62 -6.78
N HIS A 13 -11.56 -14.30 -5.63
CA HIS A 13 -11.65 -13.68 -4.30
C HIS A 13 -10.57 -14.23 -3.36
N PRO A 14 -9.28 -14.05 -3.69
CA PRO A 14 -8.19 -14.57 -2.90
C PRO A 14 -8.06 -13.86 -1.54
N THR A 15 -7.62 -14.60 -0.54
CA THR A 15 -7.18 -14.08 0.75
C THR A 15 -5.83 -13.34 0.63
N ASP A 16 -5.52 -12.50 1.62
CA ASP A 16 -4.21 -11.81 1.70
C ASP A 16 -3.05 -12.84 1.69
N GLU A 17 -3.27 -14.02 2.27
CA GLU A 17 -2.31 -15.13 2.28
C GLU A 17 -2.12 -15.75 0.90
N GLU A 18 -3.20 -16.11 0.20
CA GLU A 18 -3.13 -16.72 -1.14
C GLU A 18 -2.47 -15.78 -2.14
N LEU A 19 -2.75 -14.47 -2.06
CA LEU A 19 -2.11 -13.45 -2.88
C LEU A 19 -0.58 -13.47 -2.75
N VAL A 20 -0.07 -13.62 -1.53
CA VAL A 20 1.37 -13.63 -1.28
C VAL A 20 1.98 -15.00 -1.53
N ASN A 21 1.45 -16.04 -0.86
CA ASN A 21 2.05 -17.37 -0.80
C ASN A 21 1.90 -18.16 -2.11
N TYR A 22 0.80 -17.95 -2.84
CA TYR A 22 0.58 -18.61 -4.13
C TYR A 22 0.96 -17.69 -5.29
N TYR A 23 0.28 -16.56 -5.48
CA TYR A 23 0.43 -15.76 -6.69
C TYR A 23 1.76 -15.01 -6.76
N LEU A 24 2.06 -14.16 -5.77
CA LEU A 24 3.27 -13.34 -5.79
C LEU A 24 4.53 -14.19 -5.64
N LYS A 25 4.52 -15.20 -4.77
CA LYS A 25 5.65 -16.12 -4.61
C LYS A 25 5.96 -16.85 -5.91
N ARG A 26 4.97 -17.45 -6.56
CA ARG A 26 5.20 -18.11 -7.86
C ARG A 26 5.69 -17.15 -8.91
N LYS A 27 5.13 -15.93 -8.96
CA LYS A 27 5.58 -14.88 -9.89
C LYS A 27 7.06 -14.58 -9.74
N VAL A 28 7.51 -14.28 -8.53
CA VAL A 28 8.92 -13.98 -8.21
C VAL A 28 9.84 -15.17 -8.51
N HIS A 29 9.39 -16.40 -8.29
CA HIS A 29 10.18 -17.61 -8.58
C HIS A 29 10.10 -18.06 -10.06
N GLY A 30 9.43 -17.30 -10.93
CA GLY A 30 9.22 -17.68 -12.33
C GLY A 30 8.43 -19.00 -12.49
N GLN A 31 7.65 -19.38 -11.49
CA GLN A 31 6.84 -20.60 -11.50
C GLN A 31 5.51 -20.35 -12.23
N SER A 32 4.97 -21.40 -12.84
CA SER A 32 3.65 -21.35 -13.48
C SER A 32 2.54 -21.06 -12.45
N ILE A 33 1.63 -20.17 -12.82
CA ILE A 33 0.41 -19.84 -12.09
C ILE A 33 -0.76 -20.47 -12.84
N GLU A 34 -1.59 -21.23 -12.14
CA GLU A 34 -2.82 -21.76 -12.73
C GLU A 34 -3.77 -20.60 -13.01
N LEU A 35 -4.28 -20.54 -14.25
CA LEU A 35 -5.13 -19.44 -14.71
C LEU A 35 -4.39 -18.10 -14.56
N ASP A 36 -3.52 -17.79 -15.52
CA ASP A 36 -2.72 -16.55 -15.57
C ASP A 36 -3.61 -15.29 -15.73
N ILE A 37 -4.33 -14.94 -14.67
CA ILE A 37 -5.42 -13.95 -14.62
C ILE A 37 -4.98 -12.60 -14.06
N ILE A 38 -3.74 -12.50 -13.57
CA ILE A 38 -3.18 -11.27 -13.00
C ILE A 38 -2.16 -10.70 -14.00
N PRO A 39 -2.51 -9.64 -14.75
CA PRO A 39 -1.59 -9.02 -15.70
C PRO A 39 -0.43 -8.30 -15.01
N GLU A 40 0.70 -8.22 -15.72
CA GLU A 40 1.77 -7.27 -15.39
C GLU A 40 1.44 -5.87 -15.88
N VAL A 41 1.49 -4.88 -15.00
CA VAL A 41 1.23 -3.47 -15.30
C VAL A 41 2.15 -2.58 -14.48
N ASP A 42 2.75 -1.57 -15.11
CA ASP A 42 3.39 -0.48 -14.39
C ASP A 42 2.32 0.45 -13.79
N LEU A 43 1.89 0.15 -12.57
CA LEU A 43 0.76 0.82 -11.91
C LEU A 43 0.98 2.32 -11.76
N TYR A 44 2.21 2.78 -11.60
CA TYR A 44 2.52 4.19 -11.34
C TYR A 44 2.57 5.03 -12.62
N LYS A 45 2.53 4.38 -13.79
CA LYS A 45 2.36 5.06 -15.10
C LYS A 45 0.90 5.13 -15.56
N CYS A 46 -0.03 4.58 -14.80
CA CYS A 46 -1.45 4.52 -15.15
C CYS A 46 -2.28 5.30 -14.13
N GLU A 47 -3.37 5.89 -14.59
CA GLU A 47 -4.37 6.42 -13.67
C GLU A 47 -5.27 5.30 -13.14
N PRO A 48 -5.81 5.41 -11.91
CA PRO A 48 -6.56 4.32 -11.31
C PRO A 48 -7.82 3.91 -12.10
N TRP A 49 -8.47 4.86 -12.79
CA TRP A 49 -9.62 4.57 -13.65
C TRP A 49 -9.26 3.87 -14.97
N GLU A 50 -7.99 3.94 -15.41
CA GLU A 50 -7.49 3.25 -16.61
C GLU A 50 -7.12 1.78 -16.31
N LEU A 51 -6.93 1.44 -15.03
CA LEU A 51 -6.52 0.08 -14.64
C LEU A 51 -7.60 -0.96 -14.91
N ALA A 52 -8.88 -0.59 -14.83
CA ALA A 52 -9.99 -1.51 -15.09
C ALA A 52 -9.89 -2.17 -16.47
N GLU A 53 -9.50 -1.40 -17.48
CA GLU A 53 -9.35 -1.85 -18.88
C GLU A 53 -8.16 -2.79 -19.08
N LYS A 54 -7.19 -2.78 -18.15
CA LYS A 54 -5.98 -3.60 -18.22
C LYS A 54 -6.15 -4.95 -17.53
N SER A 55 -7.28 -5.19 -16.84
CA SER A 55 -7.51 -6.45 -16.14
C SER A 55 -7.93 -7.55 -17.11
N PHE A 56 -7.47 -8.77 -16.87
CA PHE A 56 -7.90 -9.95 -17.62
C PHE A 56 -9.26 -10.50 -17.14
N LEU A 57 -9.69 -10.12 -15.94
CA LEU A 57 -10.93 -10.61 -15.36
C LEU A 57 -12.10 -9.70 -15.71
N PRO A 58 -13.19 -10.24 -16.30
CA PRO A 58 -14.42 -9.49 -16.48
C PRO A 58 -15.05 -9.26 -15.11
N SER A 59 -14.81 -8.09 -14.52
CA SER A 59 -15.29 -7.83 -13.17
C SER A 59 -16.65 -7.14 -13.18
N ARG A 60 -17.61 -7.72 -12.46
CA ARG A 60 -18.80 -6.97 -12.01
C ARG A 60 -18.51 -6.13 -10.77
N ASP A 61 -17.40 -6.41 -10.07
CA ASP A 61 -16.97 -5.69 -8.87
C ASP A 61 -15.91 -4.64 -9.23
N PRO A 62 -15.86 -3.49 -8.56
CA PRO A 62 -14.87 -2.44 -8.85
C PRO A 62 -13.50 -2.77 -8.23
N GLU A 63 -12.95 -3.94 -8.53
CA GLU A 63 -11.72 -4.47 -7.98
C GLU A 63 -10.91 -5.23 -9.03
N TRP A 64 -9.60 -4.97 -9.06
CA TRP A 64 -8.66 -5.47 -10.06
C TRP A 64 -7.31 -5.81 -9.43
N TYR A 65 -6.59 -6.76 -10.03
CA TYR A 65 -5.32 -7.26 -9.54
C TYR A 65 -4.24 -7.15 -10.60
N PHE A 66 -3.03 -6.76 -10.20
CA PHE A 66 -1.89 -6.55 -11.09
C PHE A 66 -0.59 -7.00 -10.44
N PHE A 67 0.34 -7.50 -11.23
CA PHE A 67 1.75 -7.54 -10.87
C PHE A 67 2.40 -6.23 -11.28
N GLY A 68 2.97 -5.51 -10.32
CA GLY A 68 3.73 -4.29 -10.56
C GLY A 68 5.22 -4.55 -10.44
N PRO A 69 6.05 -4.17 -11.43
CA PRO A 69 7.48 -4.13 -11.21
C PRO A 69 7.78 -3.16 -10.07
N ARG A 70 8.63 -3.57 -9.14
CA ARG A 70 9.13 -2.76 -8.03
C ARG A 70 10.14 -1.81 -8.64
N ASP A 71 9.65 -0.64 -9.03
CA ASP A 71 10.48 0.46 -9.46
C ASP A 71 11.42 0.87 -8.32
N ARG A 72 12.70 0.60 -8.51
CA ARG A 72 13.78 1.21 -7.74
C ARG A 72 14.14 2.50 -8.47
N LYS A 73 13.64 3.65 -7.99
CA LYS A 73 13.95 4.98 -8.54
C LYS A 73 15.47 5.22 -8.69
N TYR A 74 16.30 4.48 -7.95
CA TYR A 74 17.75 4.43 -8.09
C TYR A 74 18.27 3.00 -7.91
N PRO A 75 19.43 2.62 -8.51
CA PRO A 75 20.07 1.31 -8.29
C PRO A 75 20.22 0.95 -6.81
N ASN A 76 20.41 1.95 -5.95
CA ASN A 76 20.55 1.81 -4.50
C ASN A 76 19.36 2.38 -3.69
N GLY A 77 18.31 2.86 -4.36
CA GLY A 77 17.16 3.52 -3.72
C GLY A 77 16.02 2.57 -3.39
N CYS A 78 15.38 2.77 -2.23
CA CYS A 78 14.18 2.01 -1.80
C CYS A 78 12.86 2.74 -2.13
N ARG A 79 12.93 3.95 -2.70
CA ARG A 79 11.76 4.82 -2.89
C ARG A 79 11.22 4.69 -4.31
N THR A 80 9.95 4.33 -4.44
CA THR A 80 9.22 4.26 -5.71
C THR A 80 8.57 5.60 -6.04
N ASN A 81 8.61 6.06 -7.29
CA ASN A 81 7.85 7.23 -7.69
C ASN A 81 6.35 6.87 -7.76
N ARG A 82 5.54 7.53 -6.94
CA ARG A 82 4.11 7.25 -6.81
C ARG A 82 3.22 8.34 -7.44
N ALA A 83 3.81 9.29 -8.15
CA ALA A 83 3.08 10.33 -8.86
C ALA A 83 2.66 9.83 -10.25
N THR A 84 1.41 10.11 -10.61
CA THR A 84 0.86 9.92 -11.96
C THR A 84 0.73 11.27 -12.66
N ARG A 85 0.14 11.30 -13.86
CA ARG A 85 -0.08 12.56 -14.60
C ARG A 85 -1.14 13.40 -13.90
N ALA A 86 -2.22 12.78 -13.45
CA ALA A 86 -3.37 13.44 -12.85
C ALA A 86 -3.36 13.48 -11.32
N GLY A 87 -2.45 12.76 -10.65
CA GLY A 87 -2.45 12.66 -9.20
C GLY A 87 -1.23 11.98 -8.60
N TYR A 88 -1.40 11.41 -7.40
CA TYR A 88 -0.38 10.65 -6.71
C TYR A 88 -0.97 9.66 -5.70
N TRP A 89 -0.26 8.56 -5.47
CA TRP A 89 -0.60 7.58 -4.43
C TRP A 89 0.09 7.91 -3.12
N LYS A 90 -0.71 8.11 -2.06
CA LYS A 90 -0.22 8.36 -0.69
C LYS A 90 -0.46 7.12 0.18
N SER A 91 0.56 6.67 0.90
CA SER A 91 0.37 5.61 1.90
C SER A 91 -0.53 6.07 3.03
N THR A 92 -1.38 5.17 3.54
CA THR A 92 -2.29 5.44 4.65
C THR A 92 -2.33 4.26 5.60
N GLY A 93 -2.47 4.57 6.90
CA GLY A 93 -2.47 3.57 7.96
C GLY A 93 -1.12 2.90 8.18
N LYS A 94 -1.10 1.97 9.13
CA LYS A 94 0.06 1.13 9.44
C LYS A 94 0.11 -0.06 8.48
N ASP A 95 1.31 -0.39 8.00
CA ASP A 95 1.54 -1.61 7.23
C ASP A 95 1.16 -2.85 8.05
N ARG A 96 0.54 -3.84 7.41
CA ARG A 96 0.07 -5.07 8.07
C ARG A 96 0.88 -6.28 7.64
N SER A 97 1.41 -7.01 8.61
CA SER A 97 2.06 -8.31 8.36
C SER A 97 1.05 -9.32 7.82
N ILE A 98 1.46 -10.11 6.84
CA ILE A 98 0.71 -11.24 6.33
C ILE A 98 1.41 -12.49 6.83
N ASN A 99 0.69 -13.30 7.60
CA ASN A 99 1.25 -14.47 8.25
C ASN A 99 0.62 -15.74 7.68
N TYR A 100 1.42 -16.77 7.44
CA TYR A 100 0.99 -18.13 7.15
C TYR A 100 1.58 -19.07 8.20
N GLN A 101 0.74 -19.90 8.84
CA GLN A 101 1.19 -20.86 9.86
C GLN A 101 2.11 -20.24 10.95
N LYS A 102 1.77 -19.03 11.44
CA LYS A 102 2.54 -18.24 12.42
C LYS A 102 3.89 -17.69 11.92
N ARG A 103 4.21 -17.83 10.65
CA ARG A 103 5.38 -17.20 10.00
C ARG A 103 4.94 -15.99 9.19
N SER A 104 5.65 -14.88 9.31
CA SER A 104 5.50 -13.73 8.40
C SER A 104 5.97 -14.13 7.00
N ILE A 105 5.10 -13.99 6.01
CA ILE A 105 5.41 -14.30 4.61
C ILE A 105 5.45 -13.03 3.75
N GLY A 106 4.96 -11.91 4.28
CA GLY A 106 4.88 -10.67 3.52
C GLY A 106 4.24 -9.51 4.28
N MET A 107 4.09 -8.40 3.57
CA MET A 107 3.55 -7.15 4.10
C MET A 107 2.50 -6.59 3.15
N LYS A 108 1.45 -6.01 3.73
CA LYS A 108 0.39 -5.27 3.03
C LYS A 108 0.46 -3.79 3.37
N LYS A 109 0.71 -2.97 2.36
CA LYS A 109 0.66 -1.51 2.45
C LYS A 109 -0.63 -1.01 1.79
N THR A 110 -1.30 -0.06 2.44
CA THR A 110 -2.49 0.59 1.87
C THR A 110 -2.12 1.96 1.32
N LEU A 111 -2.56 2.26 0.11
CA LEU A 111 -2.40 3.55 -0.54
C LEU A 111 -3.75 4.09 -0.98
N VAL A 112 -3.89 5.41 -0.94
CA VAL A 112 -5.05 6.16 -1.44
C VAL A 112 -4.58 7.11 -2.51
N PHE A 113 -5.33 7.18 -3.60
CA PHE A 113 -5.03 8.11 -4.68
C PHE A 113 -5.58 9.50 -4.37
N TYR A 114 -4.77 10.52 -4.63
CA TYR A 114 -5.12 11.93 -4.54
C TYR A 114 -5.03 12.54 -5.93
N GLN A 115 -6.08 13.22 -6.37
CA GLN A 115 -6.11 13.91 -7.66
C GLN A 115 -5.54 15.33 -7.53
N GLY A 116 -4.72 15.75 -8.48
CA GLY A 116 -4.01 17.03 -8.47
C GLY A 116 -2.54 16.89 -8.04
N ARG A 117 -1.88 18.03 -7.86
CA ARG A 117 -0.47 18.06 -7.45
C ARG A 117 -0.35 17.97 -5.93
N ALA A 118 0.64 17.21 -5.47
CA ALA A 118 0.98 17.18 -4.05
C ALA A 118 1.58 18.54 -3.62
N PRO A 119 1.37 18.97 -2.36
CA PRO A 119 0.55 18.33 -1.33
C PRO A 119 -0.95 18.65 -1.41
N GLN A 120 -1.41 19.54 -2.30
CA GLN A 120 -2.79 20.05 -2.36
C GLN A 120 -3.78 19.13 -3.10
N GLY A 121 -3.45 17.85 -3.24
CA GLY A 121 -4.32 16.90 -3.93
C GLY A 121 -5.63 16.66 -3.18
N ILE A 122 -6.70 16.40 -3.93
CA ILE A 122 -8.01 16.02 -3.38
C ILE A 122 -8.05 14.50 -3.22
N ARG A 123 -8.36 14.03 -2.01
CA ARG A 123 -8.49 12.60 -1.71
C ARG A 123 -9.60 11.99 -2.58
N SER A 124 -9.30 10.88 -3.25
CA SER A 124 -10.29 10.12 -4.02
C SER A 124 -10.71 8.83 -3.31
N ASN A 125 -11.68 8.13 -3.91
CA ASN A 125 -12.17 6.84 -3.42
C ASN A 125 -11.33 5.65 -3.91
N TRP A 126 -10.28 5.90 -4.69
CA TRP A 126 -9.41 4.85 -5.21
C TRP A 126 -8.40 4.42 -4.16
N VAL A 127 -8.36 3.11 -3.92
CA VAL A 127 -7.50 2.47 -2.93
C VAL A 127 -6.69 1.39 -3.61
N MET A 128 -5.42 1.28 -3.22
CA MET A 128 -4.52 0.20 -3.62
C MET A 128 -4.02 -0.50 -2.37
N HIS A 129 -4.11 -1.82 -2.36
CA HIS A 129 -3.33 -2.65 -1.44
C HIS A 129 -2.13 -3.19 -2.21
N GLU A 130 -0.93 -2.81 -1.78
CA GLU A 130 0.33 -3.29 -2.31
C GLU A 130 0.87 -4.38 -1.38
N TYR A 131 1.07 -5.57 -1.94
CA TYR A 131 1.54 -6.77 -1.28
C TYR A 131 2.99 -7.04 -1.65
N ARG A 132 3.83 -7.33 -0.66
CA ARG A 132 5.26 -7.62 -0.82
C ARG A 132 5.62 -8.91 -0.09
N ILE A 133 6.54 -9.70 -0.63
CA ILE A 133 7.14 -10.85 0.05
C ILE A 133 8.20 -10.34 1.04
N GLU A 134 8.35 -11.02 2.17
CA GLU A 134 9.43 -10.76 3.13
C GLU A 134 10.78 -11.28 2.61
N GLU A 135 11.86 -10.51 2.75
CA GLU A 135 13.20 -10.88 2.27
C GLU A 135 13.72 -12.21 2.85
N SER A 136 13.25 -12.63 4.03
CA SER A 136 13.59 -13.92 4.63
C SER A 136 13.17 -15.12 3.75
N GLU A 137 12.15 -14.95 2.92
CA GLU A 137 11.62 -15.97 1.99
C GLU A 137 12.27 -15.91 0.59
N CYS A 138 13.05 -14.87 0.27
CA CYS A 138 13.69 -14.71 -1.05
C CYS A 138 15.08 -15.36 -1.13
N ASN A 139 15.64 -15.82 -0.01
CA ASN A 139 17.03 -16.29 0.09
C ASN A 139 17.36 -17.57 -0.72
N ASN A 140 16.40 -18.17 -1.43
CA ASN A 140 16.61 -19.41 -2.19
C ASN A 140 16.74 -19.21 -3.71
N THR A 141 16.70 -17.99 -4.24
CA THR A 141 16.81 -17.77 -5.70
C THR A 141 17.88 -16.73 -6.03
N MET A 142 19.09 -17.19 -6.31
CA MET A 142 20.06 -16.41 -7.06
C MET A 142 19.54 -16.21 -8.48
N GLY A 143 18.88 -15.08 -8.76
CA GLY A 143 18.62 -14.66 -10.14
C GLY A 143 17.34 -13.84 -10.37
N VAL A 144 17.52 -12.52 -10.48
CA VAL A 144 16.87 -11.64 -11.47
C VAL A 144 15.39 -11.23 -11.26
N GLN A 145 14.58 -11.87 -10.39
CA GLN A 145 13.15 -11.49 -10.22
C GLN A 145 12.78 -10.86 -8.85
N ASP A 146 13.74 -10.24 -8.16
CA ASP A 146 13.59 -9.65 -6.80
C ASP A 146 12.70 -8.40 -6.70
N SER A 147 11.83 -8.17 -7.68
CA SER A 147 11.19 -6.86 -7.83
C SER A 147 9.79 -6.94 -8.41
N TYR A 148 8.93 -7.84 -7.95
CA TYR A 148 7.48 -7.70 -8.17
C TYR A 148 6.75 -7.42 -6.86
N ALA A 149 5.73 -6.57 -6.94
CA ALA A 149 4.67 -6.45 -5.96
C ALA A 149 3.36 -6.91 -6.58
N LEU A 150 2.44 -7.43 -5.77
CA LEU A 150 1.06 -7.67 -6.20
C LEU A 150 0.21 -6.50 -5.71
N CYS A 151 -0.57 -5.91 -6.60
CA CYS A 151 -1.42 -4.77 -6.29
C CYS A 151 -2.89 -5.13 -6.51
N ARG A 152 -3.70 -5.00 -5.46
CA ARG A 152 -5.17 -5.01 -5.54
C ARG A 152 -5.65 -3.56 -5.56
N VAL A 153 -6.27 -3.13 -6.66
CA VAL A 153 -6.81 -1.78 -6.81
C VAL A 153 -8.33 -1.84 -6.83
N PHE A 154 -8.99 -0.95 -6.10
CA PHE A 154 -10.45 -0.91 -6.05
C PHE A 154 -10.97 0.49 -5.76
N LYS A 155 -12.23 0.72 -6.12
CA LYS A 155 -12.93 1.99 -5.84
C LYS A 155 -13.96 1.79 -4.74
N LYS A 156 -13.86 2.57 -3.67
CA LYS A 156 -14.85 2.58 -2.58
C LYS A 156 -16.13 3.31 -3.02
N ASN A 157 -17.28 2.71 -2.73
CA ASN A 157 -18.60 3.33 -2.96
C ASN A 157 -19.03 4.19 -1.76
N VAL A 158 -18.19 5.14 -1.35
CA VAL A 158 -18.52 6.07 -0.25
C VAL A 158 -18.83 7.46 -0.84
N PRO A 159 -19.94 8.12 -0.45
CA PRO A 159 -20.22 9.50 -0.84
C PRO A 159 -19.09 10.43 -0.37
N ALA A 160 -18.76 11.45 -1.16
CA ALA A 160 -17.54 12.25 -1.01
C ALA A 160 -17.42 13.12 0.28
N GLY A 161 -18.21 12.87 1.34
CA GLY A 161 -18.31 13.72 2.53
C GLY A 161 -17.90 13.10 3.87
N GLU A 162 -17.55 11.82 3.95
CA GLU A 162 -17.33 11.13 5.25
C GLU A 162 -15.87 10.72 5.52
N PHE A 163 -14.89 11.39 4.90
CA PHE A 163 -13.47 11.00 5.02
C PHE A 163 -12.77 11.43 6.31
N GLU A 164 -13.45 12.13 7.22
CA GLU A 164 -12.84 12.78 8.39
C GLU A 164 -13.01 12.04 9.73
N LYS A 165 -13.76 10.94 9.84
CA LYS A 165 -14.11 10.37 11.17
C LYS A 165 -13.60 8.96 11.52
N GLN A 166 -12.71 8.35 10.74
CA GLN A 166 -12.14 7.02 11.10
C GLN A 166 -10.64 7.07 11.34
N GLY A 167 -10.21 8.02 12.15
CA GLY A 167 -8.84 8.16 12.60
C GLY A 167 -8.75 8.36 14.10
N GLU A 168 -9.56 7.69 14.93
CA GLU A 168 -9.37 7.72 16.39
C GLU A 168 -9.85 6.44 17.10
N CYS A 169 -8.90 5.91 17.86
CA CYS A 169 -8.81 4.75 18.74
C CYS A 169 -10.10 4.13 19.31
N SER A 170 -10.22 2.80 19.18
CA SER A 170 -10.94 1.95 20.13
C SER A 170 -9.97 1.46 21.20
N SER A 171 -9.76 2.24 22.26
CA SER A 171 -9.11 1.75 23.48
C SER A 171 -10.20 1.21 24.40
N SER A 172 -10.22 -0.11 24.55
CA SER A 172 -11.03 -0.85 25.52
C SER A 172 -10.77 -0.36 26.95
N GLN A 173 -11.82 0.12 27.62
CA GLN A 173 -11.84 0.43 29.06
C GLN A 173 -11.70 -0.87 29.87
N ALA A 174 -10.52 -1.10 30.45
CA ALA A 174 -10.36 -1.98 31.59
C ALA A 174 -10.65 -1.17 32.86
N LYS A 175 -11.72 -1.52 33.59
CA LYS A 175 -12.02 -0.99 34.92
C LYS A 175 -11.11 -1.67 35.95
N GLY A 176 -10.29 -0.90 36.64
CA GLY A 176 -9.57 -1.30 37.86
C GLY A 176 -9.96 -0.39 39.01
N ASN A 177 -10.30 -0.98 40.16
CA ASN A 177 -10.79 -0.32 41.36
C ASN A 177 -9.71 0.51 42.11
N GLN A 178 -10.21 1.44 42.93
CA GLN A 178 -9.51 2.37 43.84
C GLN A 178 -8.68 1.68 44.93
N GLU A 179 -7.57 2.28 45.38
CA GLU A 179 -7.43 2.92 46.72
C GLU A 179 -6.05 3.61 46.99
N GLN A 180 -6.17 4.85 47.50
CA GLN A 180 -5.39 5.70 48.44
C GLN A 180 -3.85 5.91 48.46
N VAL A 181 -3.49 7.20 48.25
CA VAL A 181 -2.71 8.18 49.07
C VAL A 181 -1.24 7.89 49.49
N THR A 182 -0.29 8.77 49.09
CA THR A 182 0.41 9.79 49.94
C THR A 182 1.36 10.68 49.10
N ASP A 183 1.52 11.94 49.54
CA ASP A 183 2.33 13.06 48.99
C ASP A 183 3.85 12.82 48.86
N PHE A 184 4.52 13.57 47.96
CA PHE A 184 5.74 14.36 48.23
C PHE A 184 6.12 15.27 47.02
N GLU A 185 6.53 16.50 47.31
CA GLU A 185 6.98 17.55 46.38
C GLU A 185 8.37 17.25 45.78
N ASP A 186 8.59 17.57 44.49
CA ASP A 186 9.89 18.13 44.03
C ASP A 186 9.75 18.85 42.67
N ALA A 187 10.52 19.92 42.54
CA ALA A 187 10.56 20.82 41.40
C ALA A 187 11.48 20.29 40.28
N GLY A 188 11.06 20.47 39.03
CA GLY A 188 11.92 20.20 37.88
C GLY A 188 11.27 20.65 36.57
N GLU A 189 11.76 21.76 36.03
CA GLU A 189 11.45 22.24 34.68
C GLU A 189 11.77 21.15 33.64
N SER A 190 10.81 20.82 32.78
CA SER A 190 11.09 20.08 31.55
C SER A 190 10.20 20.60 30.43
N SER A 191 10.86 21.20 29.44
CA SER A 191 10.29 21.72 28.21
C SER A 191 9.55 20.61 27.45
N THR A 192 8.25 20.80 27.23
CA THR A 192 7.44 19.99 26.33
C THR A 192 7.85 20.24 24.88
N ALA A 193 8.69 19.36 24.33
CA ALA A 193 8.88 19.28 22.89
C ALA A 193 7.68 18.54 22.28
N ASN A 194 6.84 19.29 21.56
CA ASN A 194 5.74 18.73 20.76
C ASN A 194 6.28 17.67 19.78
N GLU A 195 5.90 16.41 19.95
CA GLU A 195 6.20 15.30 19.02
C GLU A 195 5.34 15.30 17.74
N ASN A 196 4.87 16.47 17.29
CA ASN A 196 4.04 16.60 16.09
C ASN A 196 4.83 16.96 14.81
N ASP A 197 6.15 17.16 14.89
CA ASP A 197 6.95 17.63 13.74
C ASP A 197 7.55 16.52 12.86
N LYS A 198 7.50 15.24 13.26
CA LYS A 198 8.14 14.16 12.48
C LYS A 198 7.33 13.70 11.26
N ASP A 199 6.02 13.88 11.25
CA ASP A 199 5.15 13.43 10.14
C ASP A 199 5.16 14.37 8.92
N ASN A 200 5.76 15.56 9.06
CA ASN A 200 5.94 16.51 7.96
C ASN A 200 7.29 16.37 7.22
N SER A 201 8.17 15.46 7.64
CA SER A 201 9.48 15.25 6.99
C SER A 201 9.35 14.90 5.50
N TRP A 202 8.26 14.25 5.10
CA TRP A 202 8.01 13.96 3.68
C TRP A 202 7.64 15.21 2.86
N MET A 203 7.14 16.29 3.48
CA MET A 203 6.82 17.54 2.79
C MET A 203 8.08 18.30 2.36
N GLN A 204 9.16 18.24 3.15
CA GLN A 204 10.44 18.90 2.85
C GLN A 204 10.99 18.45 1.48
N PHE A 205 10.85 17.18 1.15
CA PHE A 205 11.40 16.59 -0.08
C PHE A 205 10.60 16.86 -1.35
N ILE A 206 9.33 17.27 -1.25
CA ILE A 206 8.55 17.70 -2.44
C ILE A 206 9.00 19.10 -2.88
N VAL A 207 9.40 19.94 -1.91
CA VAL A 207 9.87 21.31 -2.16
C VAL A 207 11.31 21.32 -2.72
N GLU A 208 12.17 20.40 -2.30
CA GLU A 208 13.53 20.27 -2.85
C GLU A 208 13.56 19.88 -4.34
N ASP A 209 12.58 19.11 -4.80
CA ASP A 209 12.42 18.73 -6.22
C ASP A 209 12.06 19.94 -7.13
N LEU A 210 11.60 21.07 -6.56
CA LEU A 210 11.36 22.32 -7.30
C LEU A 210 12.64 23.18 -7.48
N TRP A 211 13.67 23.00 -6.64
CA TRP A 211 14.89 23.81 -6.73
C TRP A 211 15.97 23.18 -7.64
N CYS A 212 15.93 21.86 -7.86
CA CYS A 212 16.89 21.20 -8.74
C CYS A 212 16.59 21.32 -10.25
N SER A 213 15.42 21.84 -10.67
CA SER A 213 15.09 22.01 -12.10
C SER A 213 15.53 23.34 -12.73
N ASN A 214 16.12 24.28 -11.98
CA ASN A 214 16.51 25.60 -12.49
C ASN A 214 18.03 25.82 -12.60
N LYS A 215 18.81 24.78 -12.93
CA LYS A 215 20.19 24.96 -13.39
C LYS A 215 20.51 24.02 -14.56
N THR A 216 20.05 24.40 -15.75
CA THR A 216 20.73 24.03 -17.00
C THR A 216 20.36 25.06 -18.07
N LYS A 217 21.19 26.10 -18.15
CA LYS A 217 21.54 26.80 -19.38
C LYS A 217 22.96 27.31 -19.23
#